data_AF-A0A535MXK2-F1
#
_entry.id   AF-A0A535MXK2-F1
#
_cell.length_a   1.000
_cell.length_b   1.000
_cell.length_c   1.000
_cell.angle_alpha   90.00
_cell.angle_beta   90.00
_cell.angle_gamma   90.00
#
_symmetry.space_group_name_H-M   'P 1'
#
loop_
_entity.id
_entity.type
_entity.pdbx_description
1 polymer ?
#
loop_
_entity_poly.entity_id
_entity_poly.type
_entity_poly.pdbx_seq_one_letter_code
_entity_poly.pdbx_strand_id
1 'polypeptide(L)'
;MTEEEREGQDNVIALPTLAAASDPAGAAAMALRIRSSLSTLQGYADFLQGASPAVQSEVLKVMATKTQVLVDMLRPFLQLTASGQQPISDYRRVRERTRELMGEYRQLLSRLELTIEATDRVADAGPLTAVRPPR
;
A
#
# COMPACT_ATOMS: atom_id res chain seq x y z
N MET A 1 15.68 19.40 -32.53
CA MET A 1 15.14 18.57 -31.43
C MET A 1 13.95 19.30 -30.87
N THR A 2 12.76 18.82 -31.20
CA THR A 2 11.48 19.39 -30.77
C THR A 2 11.07 18.79 -29.43
N GLU A 3 10.31 19.53 -28.62
CA GLU A 3 9.86 19.09 -27.29
C GLU A 3 9.04 17.78 -27.32
N GLU A 4 8.41 17.46 -28.46
CA GLU A 4 7.68 16.20 -28.68
C GLU A 4 8.58 14.94 -28.64
N GLU A 5 9.87 15.05 -28.99
CA GLU A 5 10.80 13.90 -28.94
C GLU A 5 11.23 13.53 -27.51
N ARG A 6 11.09 14.47 -26.55
CA ARG A 6 11.39 14.22 -25.12
C ARG A 6 10.25 13.50 -24.42
N GLU A 7 9.00 13.83 -24.76
CA GLU A 7 7.82 13.24 -24.11
C GLU A 7 7.58 11.77 -24.52
N GLY A 8 8.05 11.37 -25.71
CA GLY A 8 8.01 9.98 -26.18
C GLY A 8 9.01 9.04 -25.50
N GLN A 9 10.08 9.55 -24.89
CA GLN A 9 11.08 8.74 -24.18
C GLN A 9 10.69 8.48 -22.72
N ASP A 10 9.92 9.37 -22.10
CA ASP A 10 9.46 9.21 -20.70
C ASP A 10 8.36 8.17 -20.52
N ASN A 11 7.75 7.69 -21.61
CA ASN A 11 6.67 6.70 -21.57
C ASN A 11 7.14 5.27 -21.86
N VAL A 12 8.45 5.05 -22.04
CA VAL A 12 9.00 3.70 -22.18
C VAL A 12 9.11 3.10 -20.79
N ILE A 13 8.03 2.44 -20.35
CA ILE A 13 8.06 1.59 -19.17
C ILE A 13 9.02 0.44 -19.49
N ALA A 14 10.27 0.58 -19.03
CA ALA A 14 11.24 -0.50 -19.11
C ALA A 14 10.65 -1.74 -18.44
N LEU A 15 10.42 -2.78 -19.25
CA LEU A 15 9.83 -4.02 -18.77
C LEU A 15 10.77 -4.63 -17.72
N PRO A 16 10.22 -5.04 -16.57
CA PRO A 16 11.04 -5.57 -15.49
C PRO A 16 11.71 -6.88 -15.88
N THR A 17 12.94 -7.05 -15.43
CA THR A 17 13.72 -8.27 -15.65
C THR A 17 13.55 -9.24 -14.48
N LEU A 18 13.81 -10.52 -14.73
CA LEU A 18 13.76 -11.56 -13.70
C LEU A 18 14.76 -11.29 -12.55
N ALA A 19 15.92 -10.72 -12.87
CA ALA A 19 16.93 -10.31 -11.89
C ALA A 19 16.42 -9.21 -10.93
N ALA A 20 15.71 -8.21 -11.46
CA ALA A 20 15.10 -7.17 -10.62
C ALA A 20 13.97 -7.74 -9.74
N ALA A 21 13.29 -8.80 -10.18
CA ALA A 21 12.19 -9.41 -9.45
C ALA A 21 12.66 -10.34 -8.32
N SER A 22 13.87 -10.89 -8.44
CA SER A 22 14.54 -11.66 -7.40
C SER A 22 15.21 -10.80 -6.32
N ASP A 23 15.51 -9.53 -6.60
CA ASP A 23 16.10 -8.59 -5.64
C ASP A 23 15.01 -7.94 -4.76
N PRO A 24 15.12 -7.91 -3.42
CA PRO A 24 14.11 -7.32 -2.54
C PRO A 24 13.78 -5.85 -2.84
N ALA A 25 14.80 -5.03 -3.17
CA ALA A 25 14.60 -3.62 -3.49
C ALA A 25 13.93 -3.43 -4.86
N GLY A 26 14.38 -4.19 -5.87
CA GLY A 26 13.74 -4.24 -7.18
C GLY A 26 12.28 -4.73 -7.13
N ALA A 27 12.01 -5.79 -6.35
CA ALA A 27 10.66 -6.31 -6.13
C ALA A 27 9.74 -5.28 -5.46
N ALA A 28 10.23 -4.55 -4.46
CA ALA A 28 9.46 -3.49 -3.80
C ALA A 28 9.12 -2.33 -4.75
N ALA A 29 10.09 -1.87 -5.54
CA ALA A 29 9.87 -0.82 -6.55
C ALA A 29 8.84 -1.25 -7.61
N MET A 30 8.89 -2.52 -8.03
CA MET A 30 7.90 -3.08 -8.95
C MET A 30 6.52 -3.20 -8.33
N ALA A 31 6.40 -3.62 -7.07
CA ALA A 31 5.12 -3.68 -6.38
C ALA A 31 4.43 -2.30 -6.32
N LEU A 32 5.20 -1.23 -6.12
CA LEU A 32 4.68 0.14 -6.17
C LEU A 32 4.18 0.51 -7.58
N ARG A 33 4.92 0.15 -8.63
CA ARG A 33 4.49 0.37 -10.03
C ARG A 33 3.22 -0.39 -10.37
N ILE A 34 3.15 -1.67 -10.02
CA ILE A 34 1.96 -2.53 -10.21
C ILE A 34 0.75 -1.91 -9.49
N ARG A 35 0.92 -1.47 -8.24
CA ARG A 35 -0.14 -0.81 -7.47
C ARG A 35 -0.62 0.48 -8.12
N SER A 36 0.30 1.30 -8.62
CA SER A 36 -0.04 2.52 -9.36
C SER A 36 -0.85 2.20 -10.61
N SER A 37 -0.40 1.24 -11.43
CA SER A 37 -1.12 0.82 -12.64
C SER A 37 -2.52 0.26 -12.35
N LEU A 38 -2.68 -0.51 -11.28
CA LEU A 38 -3.99 -1.00 -10.82
C LEU A 38 -4.91 0.14 -10.38
N SER A 39 -4.39 1.13 -9.65
CA SER A 39 -5.15 2.32 -9.25
C SER A 39 -5.65 3.10 -10.48
N THR A 40 -4.82 3.21 -11.51
CA THR A 40 -5.20 3.87 -12.77
C THR A 40 -6.28 3.10 -13.52
N LEU A 41 -6.16 1.76 -13.60
CA LEU A 41 -7.18 0.90 -14.20
C LEU A 41 -8.51 0.99 -13.45
N GLN A 42 -8.47 1.06 -12.12
CA GLN A 42 -9.65 1.27 -11.30
C GLN A 42 -10.29 2.64 -11.61
N GLY A 43 -9.50 3.71 -11.73
CA GLY A 43 -10.01 5.03 -12.11
C GLY A 43 -10.69 5.03 -13.50
N TYR A 44 -10.16 4.28 -14.47
CA TYR A 44 -10.83 4.11 -15.76
C TYR A 44 -12.14 3.32 -15.64
N ALA A 45 -12.16 2.27 -14.81
CA ALA A 45 -13.37 1.48 -14.57
C ALA A 45 -14.48 2.31 -13.90
N ASP A 46 -14.11 3.18 -12.95
CA ASP A 46 -15.05 4.10 -12.31
C ASP A 46 -15.57 5.15 -13.32
N PHE A 47 -14.71 5.64 -14.22
CA PHE A 47 -15.11 6.55 -15.30
C PHE A 47 -16.09 5.92 -16.31
N LEU A 48 -15.98 4.61 -16.57
CA LEU A 48 -16.90 3.91 -17.47
C LEU A 48 -18.36 3.94 -17.00
N GLN A 49 -18.62 4.05 -15.69
CA GLN A 49 -19.97 3.99 -15.12
C GLN A 49 -20.86 5.19 -15.50
N GLY A 50 -20.30 6.27 -16.05
CA GLY A 50 -21.03 7.47 -16.48
C GLY A 50 -20.73 7.95 -17.90
N ALA A 51 -19.93 7.22 -18.66
CA ALA A 51 -19.47 7.64 -19.99
C ALA A 51 -20.45 7.25 -21.11
N SER A 52 -20.45 8.01 -22.22
CA SER A 52 -21.21 7.66 -23.42
C SER A 52 -20.61 6.41 -24.10
N PRO A 53 -21.40 5.62 -24.86
CA PRO A 53 -20.91 4.36 -25.46
C PRO A 53 -19.67 4.50 -26.34
N ALA A 54 -19.55 5.61 -27.08
CA ALA A 54 -18.36 5.90 -27.88
C ALA A 54 -17.10 6.07 -27.01
N VAL A 55 -17.22 6.83 -25.91
CA VAL A 55 -16.14 7.05 -24.95
C VAL A 55 -15.81 5.76 -24.20
N GLN A 56 -16.81 4.94 -23.85
CA GLN A 56 -16.58 3.63 -23.23
C GLN A 56 -15.72 2.73 -24.12
N SER A 57 -15.98 2.70 -25.43
CA SER A 57 -15.20 1.88 -26.36
C SER A 57 -13.71 2.26 -26.42
N GLU A 58 -13.39 3.56 -26.38
CA GLU A 58 -12.01 4.05 -26.38
C GLU A 58 -11.32 3.79 -25.05
N VAL A 59 -12.01 4.01 -23.94
CA VAL A 59 -11.49 3.71 -22.59
C VAL A 59 -11.21 2.22 -22.44
N LEU A 60 -12.07 1.34 -22.95
CA LEU A 60 -11.85 -0.11 -22.94
C LEU A 60 -10.62 -0.53 -23.74
N LYS A 61 -10.35 0.10 -24.91
CA LYS A 61 -9.10 -0.14 -25.65
C LYS A 61 -7.88 0.27 -24.84
N VAL A 62 -7.92 1.44 -24.20
CA VAL A 62 -6.83 1.91 -23.33
C VAL A 62 -6.62 0.98 -22.14
N MET A 63 -7.70 0.53 -21.50
CA MET A 63 -7.65 -0.44 -20.41
C MET A 63 -7.06 -1.77 -20.86
N ALA A 64 -7.41 -2.27 -22.05
CA ALA A 64 -6.84 -3.50 -22.60
C ALA A 64 -5.32 -3.39 -22.77
N THR A 65 -4.83 -2.30 -23.37
CA THR A 65 -3.39 -2.05 -23.53
C THR A 65 -2.68 -1.94 -22.18
N LYS A 66 -3.24 -1.18 -21.22
CA LYS A 66 -2.66 -1.03 -19.88
C LYS A 66 -2.68 -2.35 -19.09
N THR A 67 -3.70 -3.17 -19.27
CA THR A 67 -3.79 -4.51 -18.68
C THR A 67 -2.72 -5.43 -19.25
N GLN A 68 -2.47 -5.36 -20.57
CA GLN A 68 -1.38 -6.14 -21.18
C GLN A 68 -0.01 -5.75 -20.62
N VAL A 69 0.27 -4.46 -20.46
CA VAL A 69 1.51 -3.97 -19.82
C VAL A 69 1.61 -4.46 -18.37
N LEU A 70 0.50 -4.47 -17.62
CA LEU A 70 0.46 -5.02 -16.27
C LEU A 70 0.81 -6.52 -16.25
N VAL A 71 0.26 -7.30 -17.19
CA VAL A 71 0.57 -8.73 -17.35
C VAL A 71 2.06 -8.94 -17.66
N ASP A 72 2.62 -8.12 -18.56
CA ASP A 72 4.05 -8.19 -18.89
C ASP A 72 4.94 -7.82 -17.69
N MET A 73 4.53 -6.84 -16.88
CA MET A 73 5.21 -6.49 -15.62
C MET A 73 5.13 -7.60 -14.56
N LEU A 74 4.05 -8.39 -14.55
CA LEU A 74 3.86 -9.50 -13.61
C LEU A 74 4.58 -10.78 -14.04
N ARG A 75 4.92 -10.92 -15.33
CA ARG A 75 5.54 -12.12 -15.90
C ARG A 75 6.80 -12.60 -15.15
N PRO A 76 7.75 -11.73 -14.74
CA PRO A 76 8.92 -12.17 -13.98
C PRO A 76 8.57 -12.83 -12.63
N PHE A 77 7.53 -12.36 -11.95
CA PHE A 77 7.07 -12.93 -10.68
C PHE A 77 6.36 -14.28 -10.87
N LEU A 78 5.61 -14.42 -11.96
CA LEU A 78 5.01 -15.71 -12.34
C LEU A 78 6.09 -16.75 -12.68
N GLN A 79 7.18 -16.31 -13.32
CA GLN A 79 8.32 -17.18 -13.63
C GLN A 79 9.10 -17.58 -12.37
N LEU A 80 9.30 -16.67 -11.42
CA LEU A 80 9.93 -16.95 -10.12
C LEU A 80 9.12 -17.93 -9.26
N THR A 81 7.79 -17.82 -9.29
CA THR A 81 6.91 -18.76 -8.56
C THR A 81 6.85 -20.14 -9.21
N ALA A 82 6.98 -20.22 -10.55
CA ALA A 82 7.09 -21.47 -11.28
C ALA A 82 8.45 -22.18 -11.08
N SER A 83 9.53 -21.44 -10.79
CA SER A 83 10.86 -22.00 -10.53
C SER A 83 11.06 -22.49 -9.08
N GLY A 84 10.01 -22.53 -8.26
CA GLY A 84 10.03 -23.11 -6.91
C GLY A 84 10.61 -22.20 -5.83
N GLN A 85 11.03 -20.97 -6.16
CA GLN A 85 11.19 -19.92 -5.17
C GLN A 85 9.79 -19.44 -4.79
N GLN A 86 9.31 -19.80 -3.60
CA GLN A 86 7.96 -19.43 -3.11
C GLN A 86 8.00 -18.21 -2.17
N PRO A 87 8.05 -16.97 -2.68
CA PRO A 87 7.95 -15.75 -1.86
C PRO A 87 6.53 -15.51 -1.30
N ILE A 88 5.51 -16.25 -1.75
CA ILE A 88 4.13 -16.11 -1.27
C ILE A 88 4.00 -16.57 0.19
N SER A 89 4.75 -17.61 0.58
CA SER A 89 4.78 -18.08 1.98
C SER A 89 5.41 -17.03 2.91
N ASP A 90 6.49 -16.39 2.46
CA ASP A 90 7.12 -15.27 3.16
C ASP A 90 6.18 -14.05 3.25
N TYR A 91 5.47 -13.73 2.18
CA TYR A 91 4.47 -12.65 2.20
C TYR A 91 3.35 -12.90 3.21
N ARG A 92 2.80 -14.12 3.26
CA ARG A 92 1.76 -14.47 4.24
C ARG A 92 2.27 -14.31 5.67
N ARG A 93 3.47 -14.82 5.95
CA ARG A 93 4.12 -14.70 7.26
C ARG A 93 4.37 -13.24 7.65
N VAL A 94 4.88 -12.41 6.73
CA VAL A 94 5.11 -10.98 6.96
C VAL A 94 3.79 -10.23 7.19
N ARG A 95 2.74 -10.56 6.43
CA ARG A 95 1.41 -9.96 6.58
C ARG A 95 0.77 -10.31 7.92
N GLU A 96 0.87 -11.57 8.33
CA GLU A 96 0.40 -12.03 9.64
C GLU A 96 1.15 -11.30 10.76
N ARG A 97 2.48 -11.26 10.70
CA ARG A 97 3.30 -10.56 11.68
C ARG A 97 3.00 -9.06 11.78
N THR A 98 2.79 -8.40 10.64
CA THR A 98 2.39 -6.98 10.60
C THR A 98 1.03 -6.76 11.27
N ARG A 99 0.10 -7.71 11.10
CA ARG A 99 -1.23 -7.63 11.72
C ARG A 99 -1.16 -7.76 13.24
N GLU A 100 -0.33 -8.68 13.73
CA GLU A 100 -0.04 -8.84 15.17
C GLU A 100 0.53 -7.54 15.76
N LEU A 101 1.57 -6.99 15.11
CA LEU A 101 2.21 -5.75 15.55
C LEU A 101 1.25 -4.55 15.60
N MET A 102 0.36 -4.43 14.61
CA MET A 102 -0.67 -3.39 14.63
C MET A 102 -1.69 -3.59 15.76
N GLY A 103 -1.99 -4.84 16.13
CA GLY A 103 -2.80 -5.17 17.28
C GLY A 103 -2.12 -4.78 18.60
N GLU A 104 -0.85 -5.14 18.76
CA GLU A 104 -0.02 -4.77 19.91
C GLU A 104 0.10 -3.25 20.05
N TYR A 105 0.34 -2.54 18.94
CA TYR A 105 0.44 -1.09 18.93
C TYR A 105 -0.87 -0.41 19.37
N ARG A 106 -2.03 -0.89 18.91
CA ARG A 106 -3.33 -0.37 19.37
C ARG A 106 -3.54 -0.62 20.86
N GLN A 107 -3.17 -1.79 21.36
CA GLN A 107 -3.25 -2.08 22.80
C GLN A 107 -2.33 -1.17 23.61
N LEU A 108 -1.13 -0.89 23.11
CA LEU A 108 -0.19 0.03 23.73
C LEU A 108 -0.74 1.46 23.77
N LEU A 109 -1.32 1.93 22.66
CA LEU A 109 -2.01 3.23 22.60
C LEU A 109 -3.15 3.32 23.60
N SER A 110 -4.04 2.32 23.66
CA SER A 110 -5.15 2.33 24.61
C SER A 110 -4.68 2.31 26.07
N ARG A 111 -3.58 1.61 26.38
CA ARG A 111 -2.98 1.65 27.73
C ARG A 111 -2.39 3.02 28.04
N LEU A 112 -1.77 3.66 27.06
CA LEU A 112 -1.19 4.98 27.21
C LEU A 112 -2.30 6.03 27.45
N GLU A 113 -3.39 5.97 26.70
CA GLU A 113 -4.59 6.79 26.91
C GLU A 113 -5.15 6.62 28.33
N LEU A 114 -5.34 5.38 28.78
CA LEU A 114 -5.81 5.10 30.15
C LEU A 114 -4.83 5.60 31.22
N THR A 115 -3.53 5.54 30.97
CA THR A 115 -2.51 6.03 31.90
C THR A 115 -2.55 7.55 31.97
N ILE A 116 -2.71 8.24 30.83
CA ILE A 116 -2.87 9.69 30.75
C ILE A 116 -4.12 10.13 31.51
N GLU A 117 -5.27 9.49 31.26
CA GLU A 117 -6.52 9.78 31.98
C GLU A 117 -6.40 9.53 33.49
N ALA A 118 -5.69 8.48 33.90
CA ALA A 118 -5.43 8.21 35.31
C ALA A 118 -4.53 9.27 35.94
N THR A 119 -3.48 9.74 35.25
CA THR A 119 -2.64 10.84 35.73
C THR A 119 -3.37 12.17 35.79
N ASP A 120 -4.28 12.44 34.85
CA ASP A 120 -5.11 13.66 34.85
C ASP A 120 -6.08 13.68 36.03
N ARG A 121 -6.69 12.52 36.36
CA ARG A 121 -7.56 12.37 37.54
C ARG A 121 -6.80 12.50 38.87
N VAL A 122 -5.53 12.12 38.92
CA VAL A 122 -4.67 12.31 40.10
C VAL A 122 -4.24 13.77 40.24
N ALA A 123 -4.07 14.50 39.13
CA ALA A 123 -3.79 15.94 39.16
C ALA A 123 -5.02 16.77 39.58
N ASP A 124 -6.23 16.34 39.21
CA ASP A 124 -7.50 16.98 39.61
C ASP A 124 -7.93 16.63 41.05
N ALA A 125 -7.49 15.48 41.57
CA ALA A 125 -7.59 15.11 42.99
C ALA A 125 -6.49 15.82 43.81
N GLY A 126 -6.59 17.15 43.92
CA GLY A 126 -5.71 17.99 44.74
C GLY A 126 -5.50 17.46 46.17
N PRO A 127 -4.41 17.88 46.85
CA PRO A 127 -3.91 17.23 48.06
C PRO A 127 -5.00 17.14 49.15
N LEU A 128 -5.21 15.93 49.67
CA LEU A 128 -6.12 15.63 50.78
C LEU A 128 -5.86 16.62 51.91
N THR A 129 -6.83 17.50 52.14
CA THR A 129 -6.84 18.46 53.24
C THR A 129 -6.77 17.67 54.55
N ALA A 130 -5.67 17.85 55.29
CA ALA A 130 -5.47 17.27 56.60
C ALA A 130 -6.57 17.77 57.55
N VAL A 131 -7.55 16.91 57.85
CA VAL A 131 -8.55 17.16 58.89
C VAL A 131 -7.86 17.05 60.25
N ARG A 132 -7.72 18.18 60.94
CA ARG A 132 -7.16 18.28 62.29
C ARG A 132 -8.17 17.73 63.32
N PRO A 133 -7.77 16.91 64.30
CA PRO A 133 -8.71 16.38 65.28
C PRO A 133 -9.07 17.43 66.35
N PRO A 134 -10.28 17.36 66.94
CA PRO A 134 -10.74 18.32 67.95
C PRO A 134 -10.04 18.07 69.30
N ARG A 135 -9.85 19.16 70.05
CA ARG A 135 -9.32 19.16 71.43
C ARG A 135 -10.43 18.93 72.44
#